data_AF-A0A3C1YH09-F1
#
_entry.id   AF-A0A3C1YH09-F1
#
_cell.length_a   1.000
_cell.length_b   1.000
_cell.length_c   1.000
_cell.angle_alpha   90.00
_cell.angle_beta   90.00
_cell.angle_gamma   90.00
#
_symmetry.space_group_name_H-M   'P 1'
#
loop_
_entity.id
_entity.type
_entity.pdbx_description
1 polymer ?
#
loop_
_entity_poly.entity_id
_entity_poly.type
_entity_poly.pdbx_seq_one_letter_code
_entity_poly.pdbx_strand_id
1 'polypeptide(L)' 'MTASRKIFICQGTGCLSSASADVYEALRAETARLSLEGVEIDYTGCHGFCEQGPITIVEPEGIFYTKVQVEDA' A
#
# COMPACT_ATOMS: atom_id res chain seq x y z
N MET A 1 23.24 6.75 1.39
CA MET A 1 22.19 6.06 2.17
C MET A 1 20.95 6.06 1.30
N THR A 2 20.70 4.98 0.56
CA THR A 2 19.46 4.89 -0.23
C THR A 2 18.32 4.73 0.77
N ALA A 3 17.48 5.75 0.89
CA ALA A 3 16.35 5.71 1.81
C ALA A 3 15.39 4.61 1.32
N SER A 4 15.36 3.47 2.00
CA SER A 4 14.42 2.40 1.72
C SER A 4 13.04 2.84 2.22
N ARG A 5 12.09 3.10 1.33
CA ARG A 5 10.69 3.29 1.67
C ARG A 5 9.98 1.96 1.66
N LYS A 6 9.20 1.72 2.71
CA LYS A 6 8.31 0.57 2.78
C LYS A 6 6.88 1.07 2.69
N ILE A 7 6.12 0.49 1.76
CA ILE A 7 4.72 0.80 1.54
C ILE A 7 3.93 -0.42 2.00
N PHE A 8 3.20 -0.26 3.10
CA PHE A 8 2.39 -1.32 3.70
C PHE A 8 0.94 -1.15 3.31
N ILE A 9 0.33 -2.19 2.74
CA ILE A 9 -1.07 -2.16 2.30
C ILE A 9 -1.91 -3.05 3.21
N CYS A 10 -3.01 -2.51 3.72
CA CYS A 10 -3.94 -3.24 4.57
C CYS A 10 -4.58 -4.40 3.81
N GLN A 11 -4.36 -5.63 4.29
CA GLN A 11 -5.01 -6.85 3.80
C GLN A 11 -5.99 -7.46 4.82
N GLY A 12 -6.51 -6.63 5.74
CA GLY A 12 -7.68 -7.02 6.51
C GLY A 12 -8.88 -7.29 5.60
N THR A 13 -9.81 -8.14 6.01
CA THR A 13 -11.01 -8.51 5.22
C THR A 13 -11.79 -7.30 4.73
N GLY A 14 -11.90 -6.23 5.53
CA GLY A 14 -12.54 -4.97 5.14
C GLY A 14 -11.77 -4.17 4.08
N CYS A 15 -10.44 -4.24 4.08
CA CYS A 15 -9.62 -3.61 3.04
C CYS A 15 -9.65 -4.44 1.74
N LEU A 16 -9.62 -5.78 1.87
CA LEU A 16 -9.73 -6.70 0.74
C LEU A 16 -11.08 -6.55 0.01
N SER A 17 -12.18 -6.37 0.75
CA SER A 17 -13.49 -6.09 0.14
C SER A 17 -13.54 -4.76 -0.61
N SER A 18 -12.61 -3.85 -0.33
CA SER A 18 -12.46 -2.56 -1.01
C SER A 18 -11.35 -2.58 -2.07
N ALA A 19 -10.99 -3.77 -2.60
CA ALA A 19 -9.99 -3.95 -3.65
C ALA A 19 -8.53 -3.66 -3.24
N SER A 20 -8.16 -3.83 -1.96
CA SER A 20 -6.78 -3.60 -1.53
C SER A 20 -5.75 -4.57 -2.15
N ALA A 21 -6.19 -5.77 -2.56
CA ALA A 21 -5.33 -6.72 -3.28
C ALA A 21 -4.94 -6.19 -4.67
N ASP A 22 -5.88 -5.56 -5.37
CA ASP A 22 -5.63 -4.99 -6.71
C ASP A 22 -4.66 -3.80 -6.61
N VAL A 23 -4.82 -2.96 -5.59
CA VAL A 23 -3.89 -1.86 -5.28
C VAL A 23 -2.49 -2.39 -4.98
N TYR A 24 -2.36 -3.49 -4.24
CA TYR A 24 -1.07 -4.12 -3.94
C TYR A 24 -0.35 -4.59 -5.22
N GLU A 25 -1.05 -5.31 -6.09
CA GLU A 25 -0.45 -5.79 -7.34
C GLU A 25 -0.14 -4.65 -8.31
N ALA A 26 -0.98 -3.61 -8.39
CA ALA A 26 -0.72 -2.44 -9.21
C ALA A 26 0.53 -1.67 -8.76
N LEU A 27 0.66 -1.38 -7.46
CA LEU A 27 1.85 -0.72 -6.90
C LEU A 27 3.11 -1.57 -7.10
N ARG A 28 3.01 -2.88 -6.94
CA ARG A 28 4.13 -3.81 -7.18
C ARG A 28 4.53 -3.85 -8.66
N ALA A 29 3.56 -3.86 -9.58
CA ALA A 29 3.81 -3.82 -11.01
C ALA A 29 4.45 -2.49 -11.42
N GLU A 30 3.96 -1.37 -10.90
CA GLU A 30 4.47 -0.04 -11.23
C GLU A 30 5.86 0.22 -10.66
N THR A 31 6.12 -0.18 -9.41
CA THR A 31 7.47 -0.12 -8.83
C THR A 31 8.48 -0.96 -9.62
N ALA A 32 8.09 -2.15 -10.07
CA ALA A 32 8.90 -2.97 -10.96
C ALA A 32 9.11 -2.31 -12.35
N ARG A 33 8.05 -1.72 -12.92
CA ARG A 33 8.09 -1.03 -14.22
C ARG A 33 9.01 0.18 -14.19
N LEU A 34 8.96 0.97 -13.12
CA LEU A 34 9.78 2.15 -12.91
C LEU A 34 11.20 1.82 -12.43
N SER A 35 11.48 0.55 -12.10
CA SER A 35 12.77 0.10 -11.54
C SER A 35 13.19 0.95 -10.34
N LEU A 36 12.24 1.26 -9.45
CA LEU A 36 12.48 2.09 -8.28
C LEU A 36 13.33 1.33 -7.27
N GLU A 37 14.61 1.70 -7.18
CA GLU A 37 15.51 1.16 -6.16
C GLU A 37 15.17 1.73 -4.79
N GLY A 38 14.99 0.85 -3.79
CA GLY A 38 14.68 1.24 -2.42
C GLY A 38 13.20 1.49 -2.13
N VAL A 39 12.27 0.97 -2.94
CA VAL A 39 10.85 0.89 -2.58
C VAL A 39 10.48 -0.58 -2.42
N GLU A 40 9.91 -0.93 -1.26
CA GLU A 40 9.43 -2.27 -0.94
C GLU A 40 7.93 -2.20 -0.66
N ILE A 41 7.14 -3.00 -1.38
CA ILE A 41 5.70 -3.12 -1.16
C ILE A 41 5.45 -4.36 -0.30
N ASP A 42 4.86 -4.15 0.87
CA ASP A 42 4.52 -5.21 1.81
C ASP A 42 3.06 -5.05 2.27
N TYR A 43 2.53 -6.04 2.97
CA TYR A 43 1.18 -5.99 3.50
C TYR A 43 1.16 -5.84 5.02
N THR A 44 0.06 -5.29 5.52
CA THR A 44 -0.19 -5.11 6.93
C THR A 44 -1.53 -5.74 7.30
N GLY A 45 -1.67 -6.10 8.58
CA GLY A 45 -2.94 -6.54 9.17
C GLY A 45 -4.01 -5.45 9.20
N CYS A 46 -5.13 -5.79 9.83
CA CYS A 46 -6.27 -4.88 10.00
C CYS A 46 -5.96 -3.76 11.01
N HIS A 47 -6.28 -2.53 10.64
CA HIS A 47 -6.13 -1.34 11.49
C HIS A 47 -7.43 -0.88 12.15
N GLY A 48 -8.54 -1.58 11.92
CA GLY A 48 -9.86 -1.23 12.47
C GLY A 48 -10.60 -0.12 11.72
N PHE A 49 -9.97 0.56 10.76
CA PHE A 49 -10.58 1.61 9.95
C PHE A 49 -11.18 1.08 8.64
N CYS A 50 -11.98 0.01 8.71
CA CYS A 50 -12.53 -0.66 7.52
C CYS A 50 -13.33 0.28 6.60
N GLU A 51 -14.03 1.28 7.16
CA GLU A 51 -14.77 2.29 6.38
C GLU A 51 -13.88 3.24 5.56
N GLN A 52 -12.57 3.25 5.84
CA GLN A 52 -11.57 4.08 5.16
C GLN A 52 -10.62 3.23 4.30
N GLY A 53 -10.90 1.93 4.14
CA GLY A 53 -10.14 1.04 3.27
C GLY A 53 -10.32 1.35 1.78
N PRO A 54 -9.32 1.08 0.92
CA PRO A 54 -7.99 0.53 1.22
C PRO A 54 -7.07 1.52 1.95
N ILE A 55 -6.27 1.00 2.89
CA ILE A 55 -5.33 1.80 3.69
C ILE A 55 -3.91 1.43 3.30
N THR A 56 -3.09 2.45 3.06
CA THR A 56 -1.68 2.31 2.73
C THR A 56 -0.83 3.14 3.69
N ILE A 57 0.26 2.58 4.21
CA ILE A 57 1.15 3.23 5.16
C ILE A 57 2.53 3.33 4.54
N VAL A 58 3.12 4.52 4.55
CA VAL A 58 4.48 4.75 4.04
C VAL A 58 5.44 4.96 5.19
N GLU A 59 6.44 4.08 5.32
CA GLU A 59 7.55 4.19 6.26
C GLU A 59 8.84 4.67 5.58
N PRO A 60 9.70 5.43 6.29
CA PRO A 60 9.66 5.74 7.73
C PRO A 60 8.78 6.95 8.12
N GLU A 61 8.16 7.62 7.15
CA GLU A 61 7.40 8.85 7.40
C GLU A 61 6.12 8.62 8.23
N GLY A 62 5.62 7.39 8.31
CA GLY A 62 4.42 7.03 9.05
C GLY A 62 3.15 7.64 8.46
N ILE A 63 3.14 7.87 7.14
CA ILE A 63 2.02 8.54 6.46
C ILE A 63 0.94 7.51 6.16
N PHE A 64 -0.28 7.78 6.62
CA PHE A 64 -1.47 6.97 6.36
C PHE A 64 -2.27 7.54 5.20
N TYR A 65 -2.35 6.81 4.10
CA TYR A 65 -3.27 7.06 2.99
C TYR A 65 -4.51 6.19 3.13
N THR A 66 -5.67 6.78 2.88
CA THR A 66 -6.97 6.10 2.97
C THR A 66 -7.71 6.17 1.65
N LYS A 67 -8.61 5.20 1.42
CA LYS A 67 -9.40 5.06 0.18
C LYS A 67 -8.55 5.04 -1.09
N VAL A 68 -7.33 4.51 -1.01
CA VAL A 68 -6.41 4.41 -2.15
C VAL A 68 -7.05 3.55 -3.23
N GLN A 69 -7.04 4.03 -4.47
CA GLN A 69 -7.56 3.33 -5.63
C GLN A 69 -6.41 2.75 -6.46
N VAL A 70 -6.75 1.83 -7.36
CA VAL A 70 -5.77 1.22 -8.28
C VAL A 70 -5.18 2.27 -9.21
N GLU A 71 -5.96 3.30 -9.57
CA GLU A 71 -5.51 4.41 -10.41
C GLU A 71 -4.53 5.37 -9.70
N ASP A 72 -4.41 5.28 -8.37
CA ASP A 72 -3.44 6.05 -7.59
C ASP A 72 -2.04 5.40 -7.57
N ALA A 73 -1.89 4.21 -8.18
CA ALA A 73 -0.66 3.42 -8.19
C ALA A 73 0.42 3.93 -9.15
#